data_AF-A0A395V1J9-F1
#
_entry.id   AF-A0A395V1J9-F1
#
_cell.length_a   1.000
_cell.length_b   1.000
_cell.length_c   1.000
_cell.angle_alpha   90.00
_cell.angle_beta   90.00
_cell.angle_gamma   90.00
#
_symmetry.space_group_name_H-M   'P 1'
#
loop_
_entity.id
_entity.type
_entity.pdbx_description
1 polymer ?
#
loop_
_entity_poly.entity_id
_entity_poly.type
_entity_poly.pdbx_seq_one_letter_code
_entity_poly.pdbx_strand_id
1 'polypeptide(L)'
;MQRKSRSNKGFSLVELIIVISIMAVLIGILAPQFISYIHKSRVASDWANLKAYYSEIEADYVDNDGTYNPDVPTTNWNSPDEFRIREIKFLDGRTVKLKAGFYAVTKSYTSNGGYQIAYYCDKCLSDWDKHSKTCELVLGL
;
A
#
# COMPACT_ATOMS: atom_id res chain seq x y z
N MET A 1 32.67 8.53 -60.08
CA MET A 1 31.62 8.22 -59.09
C MET A 1 32.31 7.97 -57.74
N GLN A 2 32.47 9.00 -56.91
CA GLN A 2 33.18 8.92 -55.62
C GLN A 2 32.25 8.32 -54.56
N ARG A 3 32.56 7.12 -54.05
CA ARG A 3 31.74 6.38 -53.09
C ARG A 3 32.14 6.81 -51.67
N LYS A 4 31.33 7.69 -51.06
CA LYS A 4 31.53 8.19 -49.69
C LYS A 4 31.38 7.02 -48.70
N SER A 5 32.48 6.54 -48.11
CA SER A 5 32.41 5.50 -47.07
C SER A 5 31.76 6.11 -45.81
N ARG A 6 30.63 5.54 -45.39
CA ARG A 6 30.06 5.85 -44.08
C ARG A 6 30.99 5.25 -43.02
N SER A 7 31.66 6.12 -42.27
CA SER A 7 32.39 5.72 -41.07
C SER A 7 31.39 5.17 -40.05
N ASN A 8 31.37 3.85 -39.90
CA ASN A 8 30.68 3.20 -38.80
C ASN A 8 31.53 3.37 -37.54
N LYS A 9 31.35 4.51 -36.85
CA LYS A 9 31.93 4.72 -35.51
C LYS A 9 31.16 3.84 -34.52
N GLY A 10 31.69 2.65 -34.23
CA GLY A 10 31.25 1.83 -33.10
C GLY A 10 31.78 2.39 -31.78
N PHE A 11 31.06 2.16 -30.69
CA PHE A 11 31.52 2.46 -29.34
C PHE A 11 32.78 1.65 -29.02
N SER A 12 33.76 2.28 -28.36
CA SER A 12 34.92 1.56 -27.81
C SER A 12 34.48 0.68 -26.64
N LEU A 13 35.07 -0.51 -26.50
CA LEU A 13 34.88 -1.37 -25.33
C LEU A 13 35.22 -0.63 -24.02
N VAL A 14 36.25 0.23 -24.05
CA VAL A 14 36.66 1.03 -22.90
C VAL A 14 35.61 2.08 -22.55
N GLU A 15 35.02 2.74 -23.56
CA GLU A 15 33.95 3.72 -23.34
C GLU A 15 32.73 3.05 -22.69
N LEU A 16 32.39 1.82 -23.10
CA LEU A 16 31.30 1.07 -22.49
C LEU A 16 31.59 0.68 -21.02
N ILE A 17 32.83 0.26 -20.72
CA ILE A 17 33.22 -0.13 -19.35
C ILE A 17 33.17 1.06 -18.38
N ILE A 18 33.59 2.24 -18.82
CA ILE A 18 33.52 3.45 -17.98
C ILE A 18 32.05 3.81 -17.68
N VAL A 19 31.16 3.69 -18.68
CA VAL A 19 29.73 3.99 -18.51
C VAL A 19 29.08 3.05 -17.48
N ILE A 20 29.27 1.73 -17.61
CA ILE A 20 28.69 0.77 -16.63
C ILE A 20 29.25 0.98 -15.22
N SER A 21 30.52 1.40 -15.12
CA SER A 21 31.18 1.68 -13.83
C SER A 21 30.52 2.86 -13.13
N ILE A 22 30.24 3.96 -13.85
CA ILE A 22 29.55 5.12 -13.29
C ILE A 22 28.10 4.76 -12.93
N MET A 23 27.39 4.01 -13.78
CA MET A 23 26.03 3.57 -13.47
C MET A 23 25.95 2.71 -12.21
N ALA A 24 26.92 1.81 -11.99
CA ALA A 24 26.98 0.97 -10.80
C ALA A 24 27.11 1.81 -9.51
N VAL A 25 27.98 2.84 -9.53
CA VAL A 25 28.16 3.75 -8.39
C VAL A 25 26.86 4.54 -8.10
N LEU A 26 26.21 5.07 -9.14
CA LEU A 26 24.96 5.81 -8.99
C LEU A 26 23.84 4.95 -8.40
N ILE A 27 23.68 3.71 -8.87
CA ILE A 27 22.68 2.77 -8.35
C ILE A 27 22.97 2.45 -6.88
N GLY A 28 24.25 2.26 -6.51
CA GLY A 28 24.66 1.96 -5.15
C GLY A 28 24.21 3.01 -4.13
N ILE A 29 24.32 4.30 -4.49
CA ILE A 29 23.92 5.42 -3.62
C ILE A 29 22.38 5.53 -3.54
N LEU A 30 21.68 5.28 -4.65
CA LEU A 30 20.23 5.47 -4.75
C LEU A 30 19.40 4.32 -4.16
N ALA A 31 19.92 3.10 -4.17
CA ALA A 31 19.21 1.89 -3.73
C ALA A 31 18.47 2.01 -2.37
N PRO A 32 19.11 2.45 -1.26
CA PRO A 32 18.44 2.49 0.05
C PRO A 32 17.28 3.49 0.08
N GLN A 33 17.42 4.64 -0.59
CA GLN A 33 16.38 5.66 -0.64
C GLN A 33 15.16 5.18 -1.45
N PHE A 34 15.39 4.52 -2.58
CA PHE A 34 14.33 3.97 -3.41
C PHE A 34 13.50 2.90 -2.68
N ILE A 35 14.14 2.02 -1.90
CA ILE A 35 13.42 0.98 -1.15
C ILE A 35 12.43 1.60 -0.14
N SER A 36 12.83 2.66 0.56
CA SER A 36 11.96 3.38 1.50
C SER A 36 10.79 4.07 0.79
N TYR A 37 11.07 4.69 -0.37
CA TYR A 37 10.04 5.37 -1.16
C TYR A 37 8.98 4.38 -1.70
N ILE A 38 9.41 3.22 -2.19
CA ILE A 38 8.50 2.15 -2.66
C ILE A 38 7.61 1.65 -1.52
N HIS A 39 8.15 1.52 -0.30
CA HIS A 39 7.33 1.14 0.85
C HIS A 39 6.23 2.19 1.12
N LYS A 40 6.59 3.47 1.15
CA LYS A 40 5.62 4.56 1.36
C LYS A 40 4.56 4.62 0.26
N SER A 41 4.92 4.39 -1.00
CA SER A 41 3.95 4.37 -2.10
C SER A 41 2.99 3.19 -2.02
N ARG A 42 3.45 2.03 -1.56
CA ARG A 42 2.58 0.87 -1.27
C ARG A 42 1.61 1.16 -0.14
N VAL A 43 2.08 1.74 0.97
CA VAL A 43 1.23 2.16 2.10
C VAL A 43 0.17 3.17 1.64
N ALA A 44 0.55 4.17 0.84
CA ALA A 44 -0.39 5.15 0.30
C ALA A 44 -1.44 4.51 -0.64
N SER A 45 -1.03 3.53 -1.45
CA SER A 45 -1.96 2.75 -2.28
C SER A 45 -2.96 1.97 -1.42
N ASP A 46 -2.50 1.34 -0.34
CA ASP A 46 -3.34 0.60 0.60
C ASP A 46 -4.33 1.52 1.29
N TRP A 47 -3.89 2.71 1.72
CA TRP A 47 -4.75 3.74 2.30
C TRP A 47 -5.85 4.22 1.35
N ALA A 48 -5.52 4.43 0.08
CA ALA A 48 -6.51 4.85 -0.92
C ALA A 48 -7.59 3.78 -1.11
N ASN A 49 -7.19 2.51 -1.19
CA ASN A 49 -8.13 1.39 -1.31
C ASN A 49 -9.02 1.27 -0.07
N LEU A 50 -8.45 1.40 1.13
CA LEU A 50 -9.21 1.33 2.39
C LEU A 50 -10.16 2.50 2.58
N LYS A 51 -9.80 3.71 2.15
CA LYS A 51 -10.72 4.86 2.16
C LYS A 51 -11.91 4.62 1.22
N ALA A 52 -11.66 4.11 0.03
CA ALA A 52 -12.71 3.77 -0.91
C ALA A 52 -13.64 2.68 -0.34
N TYR A 53 -13.06 1.64 0.26
CA TYR A 53 -13.82 0.58 0.93
C TYR A 53 -14.61 1.09 2.13
N TYR A 54 -14.02 1.96 2.95
CA TYR A 54 -14.70 2.59 4.08
C TYR A 54 -15.95 3.37 3.64
N SER A 55 -15.82 4.21 2.61
CA SER A 55 -16.96 4.95 2.07
C SER A 55 -18.04 4.05 1.51
N GLU A 56 -17.68 2.89 0.93
CA GLU A 56 -18.65 1.91 0.43
C GLU A 56 -19.44 1.26 1.59
N ILE A 57 -18.76 0.74 2.61
CA ILE A 57 -19.43 0.08 3.74
C ILE A 57 -20.21 1.08 4.62
N GLU A 58 -19.77 2.33 4.70
CA GLU A 58 -20.49 3.38 5.43
C GLU A 58 -21.75 3.81 4.69
N ALA A 59 -21.70 3.93 3.35
CA ALA A 59 -22.89 4.17 2.54
C ALA A 59 -23.90 3.03 2.67
N ASP A 60 -23.44 1.78 2.57
CA ASP A 60 -24.29 0.59 2.76
C ASP A 60 -24.92 0.55 4.16
N TYR A 61 -24.18 0.93 5.20
CA TYR A 61 -24.73 1.03 6.56
C TYR A 61 -25.88 2.04 6.65
N VAL A 62 -25.72 3.21 6.01
CA VAL A 62 -26.76 4.26 6.00
C VAL A 62 -27.96 3.82 5.16
N ASP A 63 -27.73 3.20 4.00
CA ASP A 63 -28.77 2.74 3.08
C ASP A 63 -29.61 1.60 3.69
N ASN A 64 -29.02 0.76 4.55
CA ASN A 64 -29.71 -0.32 5.25
C ASN A 64 -30.19 0.09 6.66
N ASP A 65 -30.59 1.35 6.86
CA ASP A 65 -31.17 1.86 8.11
C ASP A 65 -30.30 1.62 9.37
N GLY A 66 -28.97 1.66 9.22
CA GLY A 66 -28.03 1.43 10.31
C GLY A 66 -27.86 -0.05 10.68
N THR A 67 -28.18 -0.97 9.77
CA THR A 67 -27.91 -2.40 9.96
C THR A 67 -26.54 -2.79 9.42
N TYR A 68 -25.82 -3.63 10.18
CA TYR A 68 -24.49 -4.09 9.80
C TYR A 68 -24.57 -5.21 8.77
N ASN A 69 -23.89 -5.03 7.64
CA ASN A 69 -23.76 -6.04 6.61
C ASN A 69 -22.91 -7.23 7.09
N PRO A 70 -23.41 -8.49 6.99
CA PRO A 70 -22.69 -9.69 7.42
C PRO A 70 -21.48 -10.03 6.54
N ASP A 71 -21.40 -9.51 5.31
CA ASP A 71 -20.28 -9.76 4.40
C ASP A 71 -19.05 -8.90 4.76
N VAL A 72 -19.24 -7.86 5.56
CA VAL A 72 -18.13 -7.06 6.10
C VAL A 72 -17.44 -7.85 7.22
N PRO A 73 -16.14 -8.16 7.10
CA PRO A 73 -15.41 -8.95 8.09
C PRO A 73 -15.13 -8.10 9.34
N THR A 74 -16.13 -7.95 10.20
CA THR A 74 -16.00 -7.25 11.48
C THR A 74 -15.35 -8.16 12.51
N THR A 75 -14.34 -7.64 13.18
CA THR A 75 -13.61 -8.30 14.27
C THR A 75 -14.04 -7.73 15.62
N ASN A 76 -13.91 -8.52 16.69
CA ASN A 76 -14.07 -8.08 18.06
C ASN A 76 -12.69 -7.98 18.72
N TRP A 77 -12.42 -6.89 19.45
CA TRP A 77 -11.11 -6.52 20.05
C TRP A 77 -10.43 -7.60 20.92
N ASN A 78 -11.09 -8.74 21.14
CA ASN A 78 -10.69 -9.81 22.05
C ASN A 78 -9.87 -10.93 21.39
N SER A 79 -9.69 -10.93 20.06
CA SER A 79 -9.00 -12.00 19.32
C SER A 79 -7.87 -11.47 18.40
N PRO A 80 -6.67 -11.15 18.91
CA PRO A 80 -5.58 -10.48 18.18
C PRO A 80 -5.20 -11.11 16.82
N ASP A 81 -5.45 -12.40 16.64
CA ASP A 81 -5.08 -13.16 15.43
C ASP A 81 -6.02 -12.92 14.23
N GLU A 82 -7.25 -12.40 14.45
CA GLU A 82 -8.19 -12.08 13.37
C GLU A 82 -7.97 -10.68 12.74
N PHE A 83 -7.09 -9.86 13.33
CA PHE A 83 -6.91 -8.44 12.98
C PHE A 83 -5.96 -8.17 11.80
N ARG A 84 -5.58 -9.20 11.04
CA ARG A 84 -4.55 -9.09 9.98
C ARG A 84 -5.10 -9.40 8.59
N ILE A 85 -6.22 -8.76 8.23
CA ILE A 85 -6.82 -8.91 6.91
C ILE A 85 -5.92 -8.22 5.88
N ARG A 86 -5.56 -8.94 4.81
CA ARG A 86 -4.69 -8.44 3.72
C ARG A 86 -5.41 -8.30 2.38
N GLU A 87 -6.67 -8.72 2.31
CA GLU A 87 -7.47 -8.65 1.10
C GLU A 87 -8.79 -7.99 1.42
N ILE A 88 -9.02 -6.85 0.79
CA ILE A 88 -10.30 -6.15 0.81
C ILE A 88 -11.23 -6.87 -0.13
N LYS A 89 -12.42 -7.23 0.35
CA LYS A 89 -13.55 -7.68 -0.47
C LYS A 89 -14.57 -6.56 -0.46
N PHE A 90 -14.68 -5.86 -1.58
CA PHE A 90 -15.67 -4.80 -1.77
C PHE A 90 -17.07 -5.43 -1.82
N LEU A 91 -18.10 -4.64 -1.53
CA LEU A 91 -19.49 -5.12 -1.55
C LEU A 91 -19.95 -5.45 -2.99
N ASP A 92 -19.33 -4.81 -3.99
CA ASP A 92 -19.47 -5.15 -5.40
C ASP A 92 -18.82 -6.50 -5.82
N GLY A 93 -18.20 -7.22 -4.89
CA GLY A 93 -17.54 -8.52 -5.11
C GLY A 93 -16.11 -8.43 -5.66
N ARG A 94 -15.59 -7.22 -5.94
CA ARG A 94 -14.19 -7.06 -6.32
C ARG A 94 -13.28 -7.33 -5.13
N THR A 95 -12.08 -7.84 -5.40
CA THR A 95 -11.08 -8.02 -4.35
C THR A 95 -9.80 -7.25 -4.64
N VAL A 96 -9.20 -6.68 -3.60
CA VAL A 96 -7.94 -5.95 -3.67
C VAL A 96 -7.02 -6.40 -2.55
N LYS A 97 -5.85 -6.93 -2.93
CA LYS A 97 -4.79 -7.30 -1.99
C LYS A 97 -3.96 -6.09 -1.61
N LEU A 98 -3.75 -5.90 -0.31
CA LEU A 98 -2.88 -4.89 0.24
C LEU A 98 -1.41 -5.22 -0.06
N LYS A 99 -0.60 -4.18 -0.25
CA LYS A 99 0.79 -4.26 -0.72
C LYS A 99 1.82 -4.15 0.38
N ALA A 100 1.49 -3.51 1.50
CA ALA A 100 2.44 -3.17 2.56
C ALA A 100 1.91 -3.36 3.98
N GLY A 101 0.66 -3.79 4.16
CA GLY A 101 0.09 -3.92 5.48
C GLY A 101 -1.14 -4.80 5.57
N PHE A 102 -1.82 -4.63 6.69
CA PHE A 102 -3.04 -5.31 7.03
C PHE A 102 -4.01 -4.32 7.69
N TYR A 103 -5.29 -4.67 7.68
CA TYR A 103 -6.33 -3.87 8.30
C TYR A 103 -7.28 -4.73 9.12
N ALA A 104 -8.06 -4.07 9.96
CA ALA A 104 -9.16 -4.64 10.69
C ALA A 104 -10.37 -3.70 10.61
N VAL A 105 -11.56 -4.29 10.62
CA VAL A 105 -12.83 -3.56 10.72
C VAL A 105 -13.46 -3.89 12.05
N THR A 106 -13.95 -2.89 12.76
CA THR A 106 -14.70 -3.03 13.99
C THR A 106 -16.01 -2.26 13.87
N LYS A 107 -17.03 -2.71 14.60
CA LYS A 107 -18.28 -1.95 14.72
C LYS A 107 -18.07 -0.81 15.72
N SER A 108 -18.48 0.40 15.36
CA SER A 108 -18.55 1.53 16.28
C SER A 108 -19.82 1.39 17.12
N TYR A 109 -19.66 1.41 18.44
CA TYR A 109 -20.79 1.36 19.39
C TYR A 109 -21.14 2.76 19.91
N THR A 110 -20.77 3.80 19.19
CA THR A 110 -21.21 5.16 19.47
C THR A 110 -22.72 5.30 19.22
N SER A 111 -23.33 6.39 19.67
CA SER A 111 -24.77 6.63 19.54
C SER A 111 -25.29 6.63 18.09
N ASN A 112 -24.40 6.83 17.11
CA ASN A 112 -24.73 6.84 15.68
C ASN A 112 -24.32 5.53 14.98
N GLY A 113 -23.63 4.62 15.67
CA GLY A 113 -23.09 3.38 15.14
C GLY A 113 -22.10 3.59 13.98
N GLY A 114 -21.95 2.57 13.14
CA GLY A 114 -21.14 2.60 11.93
C GLY A 114 -19.89 1.73 12.00
N TYR A 115 -19.00 1.89 11.02
CA TYR A 115 -17.77 1.11 10.94
C TYR A 115 -16.56 1.94 11.38
N GLN A 116 -15.58 1.24 11.94
CA GLN A 116 -14.24 1.76 12.18
C GLN A 116 -13.24 0.83 11.49
N ILE A 117 -12.27 1.40 10.79
CA ILE A 117 -11.20 0.65 10.13
C ILE A 117 -9.88 1.12 10.70
N ALA A 118 -9.04 0.18 11.14
CA ALA A 118 -7.65 0.44 11.51
C ALA A 118 -6.71 -0.29 10.55
N TYR A 119 -5.66 0.38 10.09
CA TYR A 119 -4.64 -0.16 9.21
C TYR A 119 -3.25 0.05 9.77
N TYR A 120 -2.42 -0.96 9.60
CA TYR A 120 -1.01 -0.96 9.99
C TYR A 120 -0.15 -1.55 8.88
N CYS A 121 0.99 -0.93 8.59
CA CYS A 121 1.98 -1.57 7.72
C CYS A 121 2.67 -2.75 8.42
N ASP A 122 3.23 -3.67 7.64
CA ASP A 122 3.92 -4.87 8.14
C ASP A 122 5.08 -4.52 9.08
N LYS A 123 5.74 -3.37 8.88
CA LYS A 123 6.84 -2.90 9.71
C LYS A 123 6.40 -2.37 11.08
N CYS A 124 5.11 -2.10 11.28
CA CYS A 124 4.58 -1.78 12.61
C CYS A 124 4.74 -2.95 13.59
N LEU A 125 4.82 -4.19 13.09
CA LEU A 125 5.02 -5.38 13.92
C LEU A 125 6.44 -5.49 14.48
N SER A 126 7.43 -4.98 13.74
CA SER A 126 8.83 -5.04 14.12
C SER A 126 9.32 -3.79 14.85
N ASP A 127 8.73 -2.62 14.58
CA ASP A 127 9.27 -1.33 15.00
C ASP A 127 8.13 -0.29 15.16
N TRP A 128 7.25 -0.53 16.14
CA TRP A 128 6.00 0.22 16.35
C TRP A 128 6.21 1.74 16.49
N ASP A 129 7.18 2.19 17.29
CA ASP A 129 7.40 3.60 17.59
C ASP A 129 7.77 4.44 16.36
N LYS A 130 8.43 3.83 15.37
CA LYS A 130 8.84 4.50 14.14
C LYS A 130 7.74 4.51 13.09
N HIS A 131 6.92 3.45 13.07
CA HIS A 131 5.96 3.22 12.00
C HIS A 131 4.53 3.65 12.33
N SER A 132 4.10 3.59 13.60
CA SER A 132 2.75 4.04 14.03
C SER A 132 2.46 5.47 13.55
N LYS A 133 3.40 6.39 13.75
CA LYS A 133 3.22 7.81 13.36
C LYS A 133 3.16 8.07 11.86
N THR A 134 3.62 7.15 11.01
CA THR A 134 3.81 7.41 9.57
C THR A 134 3.12 6.42 8.65
N CYS A 135 2.68 5.28 9.18
CA CYS A 135 2.18 4.15 8.43
C CYS A 135 0.92 3.53 9.05
N GLU A 136 0.26 4.24 9.97
CA GLU A 136 -1.05 3.91 10.51
C GLU A 136 -2.14 4.75 9.83
N LEU A 137 -3.31 4.16 9.64
CA LEU A 137 -4.51 4.86 9.22
C LEU A 137 -5.69 4.35 10.04
N VAL A 138 -6.43 5.25 10.66
CA VAL A 138 -7.71 4.96 11.32
C VAL A 138 -8.80 5.75 10.63
N LEU A 139 -9.89 5.07 10.27
CA LEU A 139 -11.09 5.62 9.65
C LEU A 139 -12.29 5.31 10.54
N GLY A 140 -13.23 6.25 10.68
CA GLY A 140 -14.35 6.14 11.61
C GLY A 140 -14.03 6.63 13.04
N LEU A 141 -15.10 6.80 13.83
CA LEU A 141 -15.10 7.35 15.19
C LEU A 141 -16.01 6.54 16.12
#